data_AF-A0A963G609-F1
#
_entry.id   AF-A0A963G609-F1
#
_cell.length_a   1.000
_cell.length_b   1.000
_cell.length_c   1.000
_cell.angle_alpha   90.00
_cell.angle_beta   90.00
_cell.angle_gamma   90.00
#
_symmetry.space_group_name_H-M   'P 1'
#
loop_
_entity.id
_entity.type
_entity.pdbx_description
1 polymer ?
#
loop_
_entity_poly.entity_id
_entity_poly.type
_entity_poly.pdbx_seq_one_letter_code
_entity_poly.pdbx_strand_id
1 'polypeptide(L)' 'MAVIEGSVPRLNQRFTRCRFLERCSQAQDICSQQAPEWSETKAGSGVRCHLFD' A
#
# COMPACT_ATOMS: atom_id res chain seq x y z
N MET A 1 12.91 -20.22 -8.08
CA MET A 1 11.51 -19.75 -8.25
C MET A 1 11.10 -19.14 -6.91
N ALA A 2 10.89 -17.82 -6.85
CA ALA A 2 10.49 -17.16 -5.60
C ALA A 2 8.96 -17.04 -5.58
N VAL A 3 8.32 -17.81 -4.70
CA VAL A 3 6.88 -17.72 -4.42
C VAL A 3 6.69 -16.67 -3.35
N ILE A 4 5.83 -15.69 -3.62
CA ILE A 4 5.46 -14.68 -2.63
C ILE A 4 4.47 -15.31 -1.64
N GLU A 5 4.82 -15.38 -0.37
CA GLU A 5 3.92 -15.92 0.66
C GLU A 5 2.71 -15.00 0.90
N GLY A 6 1.52 -15.62 0.94
CA GLY A 6 0.22 -14.95 1.15
C GLY A 6 -0.87 -15.41 0.16
N SER A 7 -2.13 -15.39 0.60
CA SER A 7 -3.28 -15.65 -0.29
C SER A 7 -3.67 -14.40 -1.07
N VAL A 8 -4.06 -14.55 -2.34
CA VAL A 8 -4.60 -13.45 -3.15
C VAL A 8 -5.89 -12.95 -2.47
N PRO A 9 -5.92 -11.67 -2.00
CA PRO A 9 -7.12 -11.13 -1.39
C PRO A 9 -8.26 -11.09 -2.41
N ARG A 10 -9.50 -11.22 -1.93
CA ARG A 10 -10.66 -11.27 -2.82
C ARG A 10 -10.77 -9.96 -3.59
N LEU A 11 -11.09 -10.05 -4.89
CA LEU A 11 -11.20 -8.89 -5.78
C LEU A 11 -12.22 -7.84 -5.30
N ASN A 12 -13.21 -8.26 -4.50
CA ASN A 12 -14.25 -7.41 -3.93
C ASN A 12 -13.86 -6.76 -2.59
N GLN A 13 -12.63 -6.96 -2.11
CA GLN A 13 -12.17 -6.35 -0.87
C GLN A 13 -11.97 -4.85 -1.07
N ARG A 14 -12.81 -4.04 -0.41
CA ARG A 14 -12.66 -2.60 -0.39
C ARG A 14 -11.56 -2.22 0.59
N PHE A 15 -10.51 -1.58 0.08
CA PHE A 15 -9.44 -1.05 0.91
C PHE A 15 -9.74 0.41 1.22
N THR A 16 -10.18 0.67 2.45
CA THR A 16 -10.39 2.02 3.00
C THR A 16 -9.10 2.63 3.57
N ARG A 17 -8.10 1.78 3.79
CA ARG A 17 -6.78 2.10 4.35
C ARG A 17 -5.66 1.66 3.39
N CYS A 18 -4.40 1.88 3.76
CA CYS A 18 -3.27 1.41 2.96
C CYS A 18 -3.39 -0.09 2.66
N ARG A 19 -3.41 -0.44 1.37
CA ARG A 19 -3.59 -1.82 0.88
C ARG A 19 -2.49 -2.76 1.36
N PHE A 20 -1.32 -2.20 1.64
CA PHE A 20 -0.14 -2.93 2.02
C PHE A 20 0.04 -3.02 3.53
N LEU A 21 -0.83 -2.45 4.36
CA LEU A 21 -0.62 -2.40 5.82
C LEU A 21 -0.27 -3.77 6.43
N GLU A 22 -1.02 -4.83 6.10
CA GLU A 22 -0.80 -6.18 6.65
C GLU A 22 0.52 -6.83 6.18
N ARG A 23 1.17 -6.24 5.17
CA ARG A 23 2.34 -6.82 4.46
C ARG A 23 3.53 -5.87 4.39
N CYS A 24 3.40 -4.65 4.90
CA CYS A 24 4.41 -3.60 4.80
C CYS A 24 5.28 -3.62 6.06
N SER A 25 6.58 -3.82 5.91
CA SER A 25 7.55 -3.73 7.01
C SER A 25 7.75 -2.30 7.53
N GLN A 26 7.28 -1.29 6.81
CA GLN A 26 7.37 0.14 7.13
C GLN A 26 5.97 0.73 7.38
N ALA A 27 5.03 -0.10 7.84
CA ALA A 27 3.70 0.35 8.21
C ALA A 27 3.77 1.37 9.35
N GLN A 28 3.10 2.50 9.16
CA GLN A 28 2.89 3.53 10.19
C GLN A 28 1.42 3.49 10.66
N ASP A 29 1.12 4.08 11.80
CA ASP A 29 -0.25 4.16 12.32
C ASP A 29 -1.24 4.77 11.31
N ILE A 30 -0.82 5.82 10.59
CA ILE A 30 -1.64 6.48 9.56
C ILE A 30 -2.03 5.52 8.41
N CYS A 31 -1.22 4.49 8.12
CA CYS A 31 -1.52 3.47 7.11
C CYS A 31 -2.76 2.64 7.48
N SER A 32 -3.11 2.57 8.77
CA SER A 32 -4.30 1.88 9.28
C SER A 32 -5.56 2.75 9.25
N GLN A 33 -5.38 4.07 9.27
CA GLN A 33 -6.47 5.04 9.38
C GLN A 33 -6.95 5.54 8.03
N GLN A 34 -6.03 5.78 7.08
CA GLN A 34 -6.36 6.32 5.76
C GLN A 34 -5.52 5.73 4.63
N ALA A 35 -6.05 5.77 3.41
CA ALA A 35 -5.32 5.43 2.20
C ALA A 35 -4.36 6.59 1.82
N PRO A 36 -3.12 6.30 1.40
CA PRO A 36 -2.18 7.33 0.95
C PRO A 36 -2.60 7.95 -0.38
N GLU A 37 -2.30 9.24 -0.53
CA GLU A 37 -2.46 9.97 -1.78
C GLU A 37 -1.40 9.53 -2.81
N TRP A 38 -1.55 10.00 -4.05
CA TRP A 38 -0.58 9.74 -5.11
C TRP A 38 0.56 10.75 -5.03
N SER A 39 1.74 10.28 -4.65
CA SER A 39 2.97 11.08 -4.61
C SER A 39 3.77 10.84 -5.89
N GLU A 40 4.02 11.90 -6.66
CA GLU A 40 4.84 11.81 -7.88
C GLU A 40 6.33 11.74 -7.51
N THR A 41 7.01 10.66 -7.90
CA THR A 41 8.44 10.46 -7.57
C THR A 41 9.35 10.77 -8.75
N LYS A 42 8.84 10.60 -9.99
CA LYS A 42 9.47 11.01 -11.26
C LYS A 42 8.37 11.34 -12.26
N ALA A 43 8.71 12.04 -13.33
CA ALA A 43 7.74 12.33 -14.40
C ALA A 43 7.09 11.03 -14.92
N GLY A 44 5.78 10.90 -14.71
CA GLY A 44 5.00 9.71 -15.09
C GLY A 44 5.13 8.49 -14.16
N SER A 45 5.82 8.61 -13.02
CA SER A 45 5.94 7.57 -12.01
C SER A 45 5.63 8.12 -10.62
N GLY A 46 4.84 7.38 -9.86
CA GLY A 46 4.50 7.78 -8.52
C GLY A 46 4.17 6.58 -7.65
N VAL A 47 4.02 6.87 -6.37
CA VAL A 47 3.78 5.89 -5.33
C VAL A 47 2.54 6.30 -4.55
N ARG A 48 1.83 5.33 -3.99
CA ARG A 48 0.79 5.56 -2.99
C ARG A 48 1.30 5.06 -1.66
N CYS A 49 2.09 5.89 -0.99
CA CYS A 49 2.72 5.55 0.29
C CYS A 49 2.85 6.79 1.17
N HIS A 50 2.43 6.69 2.44
CA HIS A 50 2.55 7.75 3.43
C HIS A 50 4.01 8.11 3.78
N LEU A 51 4.98 7.28 3.39
CA LEU A 51 6.41 7.58 3.53
C LEU A 51 6.91 8.64 2.52
N PHE A 52 6.14 8.87 1.45
CA PHE A 52 6.45 9.83 0.38
C PHE A 52 5.42 10.97 0.35
N ASP A 53 4.58 11.05 1.39
CA ASP A 53 3.72 12.19 1.66
C ASP A 53 4.54 13.33 2.29
#